data_AF-A0A958RC71-F1
#
_entry.id   AF-A0A958RC71-F1
#
_cell.length_a   1.000
_cell.length_b   1.000
_cell.length_c   1.000
_cell.angle_alpha   90.00
_cell.angle_beta   90.00
_cell.angle_gamma   90.00
#
_symmetry.space_group_name_H-M   'P 1'
#
loop_
_entity.id
_entity.type
_entity.pdbx_description
1 polymer ?
#
loop_
_entity_poly.entity_id
_entity_poly.type
_entity_poly.pdbx_seq_one_letter_code
_entity_poly.pdbx_strand_id
1 'polypeptide(L)'
;TVRMLLNHTSGVPEYNYAPAYVTYLLQHPDHYFTAEDYLGYIKGKPLDFAPGSRYSYRNSNYVILSLIADTVTGDHARFITETIFVPLGLTHTFYRSEPGYLNYPELTNAYWDRYSNGILENVSQLQRNNVACLTGDDGIVTTPAEAVLFLRGLMEGRLLSATTLTEMKTWVRDDKGNPAYGLGLDYAVFNGRIAYGHSGGGIGAGCELYYFPAENTYVFVGINLGTVTYSPLHDGAKKARNRLYRALLD
;
A
#
# COMPACT_ATOMS: atom_id res chain seq x y z
N THR A 1 -17.87 0.63 10.09
CA THR A 1 -18.36 -0.45 9.20
C THR A 1 -17.23 -0.91 8.29
N VAL A 2 -17.38 -2.03 7.54
CA VAL A 2 -16.38 -2.47 6.53
C VAL A 2 -16.09 -1.37 5.50
N ARG A 3 -17.14 -0.67 5.02
CA ARG A 3 -16.97 0.47 4.11
C ARG A 3 -16.09 1.58 4.70
N MET A 4 -16.28 1.89 5.99
CA MET A 4 -15.47 2.92 6.67
C MET A 4 -14.00 2.51 6.86
N LEU A 5 -13.72 1.20 6.97
CA LEU A 5 -12.36 0.69 6.98
C LEU A 5 -11.72 0.88 5.59
N LEU A 6 -12.42 0.42 4.55
CA LEU A 6 -11.96 0.48 3.15
C LEU A 6 -11.69 1.90 2.62
N ASN A 7 -12.39 2.92 3.13
CA ASN A 7 -12.20 4.31 2.70
C ASN A 7 -11.55 5.23 3.74
N HIS A 8 -10.98 4.64 4.80
CA HIS A 8 -10.32 5.36 5.88
C HIS A 8 -11.15 6.46 6.56
N THR A 9 -12.43 6.19 6.82
CA THR A 9 -13.32 7.04 7.62
C THR A 9 -13.73 6.40 8.96
N SER A 10 -13.03 5.35 9.38
CA SER A 10 -13.38 4.54 10.55
C SER A 10 -13.16 5.23 11.91
N GLY A 11 -12.18 6.13 12.00
CA GLY A 11 -11.70 6.67 13.27
C GLY A 11 -10.75 5.75 14.04
N VAL A 12 -10.41 4.57 13.51
CA VAL A 12 -9.50 3.62 14.17
C VAL A 12 -8.11 4.26 14.34
N PRO A 13 -7.50 4.20 15.54
CA PRO A 13 -6.15 4.72 15.76
C PRO A 13 -5.13 4.00 14.88
N GLU A 14 -4.06 4.71 14.50
CA GLU A 14 -3.00 4.17 13.66
C GLU A 14 -1.94 3.43 14.48
N TYR A 15 -1.64 2.18 14.13
CA TYR A 15 -0.62 1.39 14.80
C TYR A 15 0.78 1.85 14.43
N ASN A 16 1.03 2.21 13.16
CA ASN A 16 2.37 2.55 12.71
C ASN A 16 2.83 3.95 13.17
N TYR A 17 1.94 4.74 13.77
CA TYR A 17 2.26 5.99 14.47
C TYR A 17 2.47 5.78 15.98
N ALA A 18 2.21 4.58 16.52
CA ALA A 18 2.41 4.31 17.93
C ALA A 18 3.92 4.32 18.25
N PRO A 19 4.41 5.20 19.16
CA PRO A 19 5.84 5.28 19.46
C PRO A 19 6.43 3.96 19.94
N ALA A 20 5.64 3.15 20.65
CA ALA A 20 6.04 1.81 21.10
C ALA A 20 6.27 0.84 19.94
N TYR A 21 5.45 0.90 18.88
CA TYR A 21 5.66 0.08 17.68
C TYR A 21 6.92 0.52 16.95
N VAL A 22 7.05 1.83 16.66
CA VAL A 22 8.20 2.38 15.93
C VAL A 22 9.52 2.07 16.65
N THR A 23 9.55 2.27 17.97
CA THR A 23 10.74 1.98 18.78
C THR A 23 11.09 0.50 18.74
N TYR A 24 10.10 -0.38 18.91
CA TYR A 24 10.31 -1.82 18.92
C TYR A 24 10.79 -2.32 17.55
N LEU A 25 10.18 -1.88 16.45
CA LEU A 25 10.61 -2.20 15.08
C LEU A 25 12.07 -1.80 14.83
N LEU A 26 12.47 -0.60 15.27
CA LEU A 26 13.85 -0.12 15.11
C LEU A 26 14.88 -0.90 15.94
N GLN A 27 14.47 -1.42 17.11
CA GLN A 27 15.32 -2.22 18.00
C GLN A 27 15.34 -3.71 17.63
N HIS A 28 14.26 -4.21 17.03
CA HIS A 28 14.06 -5.60 16.67
C HIS A 28 13.63 -5.74 15.20
N PRO A 29 14.51 -5.36 14.24
CA PRO A 29 14.19 -5.35 12.81
C PRO A 29 13.80 -6.72 12.24
N ASP A 30 14.21 -7.80 12.90
CA ASP A 30 13.91 -9.18 12.48
C ASP A 30 12.69 -9.79 13.19
N HIS A 31 11.95 -9.01 13.97
CA HIS A 31 10.78 -9.51 14.67
C HIS A 31 9.63 -9.82 13.70
N TYR A 32 9.00 -10.98 13.90
CA TYR A 32 7.81 -11.37 13.16
C TYR A 32 6.55 -10.88 13.86
N PHE A 33 5.83 -9.94 13.24
CA PHE A 33 4.56 -9.44 13.75
C PHE A 33 3.36 -10.18 13.14
N THR A 34 2.41 -10.56 13.99
CA THR A 34 1.07 -10.98 13.57
C THR A 34 0.13 -9.77 13.39
N ALA A 35 -1.03 -9.97 12.76
CA ALA A 35 -2.07 -8.93 12.69
C ALA A 35 -2.48 -8.45 14.08
N GLU A 36 -2.61 -9.37 15.03
CA GLU A 36 -2.94 -9.11 16.42
C GLU A 36 -1.86 -8.30 17.14
N ASP A 37 -0.58 -8.52 16.83
CA ASP A 37 0.52 -7.72 17.40
C ASP A 37 0.41 -6.26 16.98
N TYR A 38 0.17 -5.98 15.69
CA TYR A 38 -0.05 -4.61 15.21
C TYR A 38 -1.24 -3.95 15.91
N LEU A 39 -2.37 -4.66 16.03
CA LEU A 39 -3.56 -4.15 16.71
C LEU A 39 -3.37 -4.02 18.23
N GLY A 40 -2.43 -4.76 18.82
CA GLY A 40 -2.02 -4.65 20.22
C GLY A 40 -1.55 -3.25 20.59
N TYR A 41 -0.86 -2.55 19.69
CA TYR A 41 -0.35 -1.18 19.92
C TYR A 41 -1.44 -0.10 19.98
N ILE A 42 -2.65 -0.43 19.54
CA ILE A 42 -3.82 0.47 19.57
C ILE A 42 -4.96 -0.05 20.45
N LYS A 43 -4.79 -1.22 21.05
CA LYS A 43 -5.82 -1.86 21.88
C LYS A 43 -6.22 -0.96 23.06
N GLY A 44 -7.52 -0.79 23.24
CA GLY A 44 -8.09 0.01 24.35
C GLY A 44 -8.03 1.53 24.15
N LYS A 45 -7.45 2.02 23.05
CA LYS A 45 -7.51 3.44 22.71
C LYS A 45 -8.91 3.82 22.20
N PRO A 46 -9.41 5.04 22.50
CA PRO A 46 -10.62 5.54 21.87
C PRO A 46 -10.37 5.75 20.36
N LEU A 47 -11.45 5.89 19.60
CA LEU A 47 -11.34 6.34 18.20
C LEU A 47 -10.75 7.76 18.15
N ASP A 48 -9.88 8.02 17.16
CA ASP A 48 -9.26 9.34 16.94
C ASP A 48 -10.28 10.39 16.48
N PHE A 49 -11.42 9.94 15.95
CA PHE A 49 -12.55 10.76 15.52
C PHE A 49 -13.83 9.93 15.39
N ALA A 50 -14.98 10.59 15.33
CA ALA A 50 -16.26 9.90 15.14
C ALA A 50 -16.31 9.18 13.77
N PRO A 51 -16.77 7.92 13.70
CA PRO A 51 -16.86 7.20 12.43
C PRO A 51 -17.65 7.98 11.35
N GLY A 52 -17.09 8.07 10.15
CA GLY A 52 -17.68 8.80 9.02
C GLY A 52 -17.49 10.31 9.05
N SER A 53 -16.96 10.90 10.13
CA SER A 53 -16.87 12.37 10.26
C SER A 53 -15.75 13.00 9.42
N ARG A 54 -14.69 12.27 9.10
CA ARG A 54 -13.60 12.74 8.23
C ARG A 54 -12.82 11.57 7.62
N TYR A 55 -12.09 11.87 6.54
CA TYR A 55 -11.06 11.01 5.98
C TYR A 55 -9.74 11.17 6.74
N SER A 56 -9.07 10.06 7.04
CA SER A 56 -7.68 10.05 7.51
C SER A 56 -7.13 8.68 7.19
N TYR A 57 -6.14 8.57 6.31
CA TYR A 57 -5.51 7.30 5.94
C TYR A 57 -5.04 6.53 7.19
N ARG A 58 -5.37 5.23 7.26
CA ARG A 58 -5.01 4.35 8.39
C ARG A 58 -4.71 2.93 7.91
N ASN A 59 -3.49 2.47 8.13
CA ASN A 59 -3.02 1.11 7.89
C ASN A 59 -3.74 0.11 8.80
N SER A 60 -4.01 0.50 10.06
CA SER A 60 -4.83 -0.30 10.99
C SER A 60 -6.17 -0.75 10.42
N ASN A 61 -6.78 0.02 9.50
CA ASN A 61 -8.02 -0.40 8.86
C ASN A 61 -7.83 -1.64 7.99
N TYR A 62 -6.72 -1.71 7.27
CA TYR A 62 -6.44 -2.78 6.34
C TYR A 62 -5.92 -4.04 7.04
N VAL A 63 -5.22 -3.89 8.17
CA VAL A 63 -4.94 -5.01 9.09
C VAL A 63 -6.24 -5.61 9.65
N ILE A 64 -7.21 -4.77 10.05
CA ILE A 64 -8.54 -5.26 10.47
C ILE A 64 -9.27 -5.94 9.31
N LEU A 65 -9.18 -5.38 8.09
CA LEU A 65 -9.81 -5.96 6.91
C LEU A 65 -9.21 -7.33 6.55
N SER A 66 -7.91 -7.56 6.74
CA SER A 66 -7.33 -8.90 6.51
C SER A 66 -7.90 -9.94 7.48
N LEU A 67 -8.07 -9.59 8.76
CA LEU A 67 -8.70 -10.47 9.74
C LEU A 67 -10.18 -10.78 9.41
N ILE A 68 -10.92 -9.77 8.93
CA ILE A 68 -12.28 -9.97 8.43
C ILE A 68 -12.28 -10.88 7.20
N ALA A 69 -11.35 -10.66 6.26
CA ALA A 69 -11.23 -11.47 5.06
C ALA A 69 -10.90 -12.93 5.42
N ASP A 70 -9.95 -13.19 6.32
CA ASP A 70 -9.65 -14.54 6.81
C ASP A 70 -10.86 -15.21 7.45
N THR A 71 -11.65 -14.47 8.21
CA THR A 71 -12.88 -15.00 8.81
C THR A 71 -13.89 -15.46 7.74
N VAL A 72 -13.95 -14.77 6.61
CA VAL A 72 -14.92 -15.03 5.53
C VAL A 72 -14.41 -16.07 4.53
N THR A 73 -13.12 -16.05 4.20
CA THR A 73 -12.53 -16.89 3.14
C THR A 73 -11.74 -18.09 3.69
N GLY A 74 -11.47 -18.12 5.00
CA GLY A 74 -10.61 -19.09 5.68
C GLY A 74 -9.11 -18.80 5.51
N ASP A 75 -8.72 -18.25 4.35
CA ASP A 75 -7.36 -17.80 4.03
C ASP A 75 -7.47 -16.71 2.95
N HIS A 76 -7.32 -15.45 3.35
CA HIS A 76 -7.45 -14.32 2.43
C HIS A 76 -6.28 -14.25 1.43
N ALA A 77 -5.09 -14.70 1.81
CA ALA A 77 -3.93 -14.67 0.93
C ALA A 77 -4.11 -15.64 -0.23
N ARG A 78 -4.52 -16.89 0.06
CA ARG A 78 -4.91 -17.86 -0.96
C ARG A 78 -6.08 -17.36 -1.80
N PHE A 79 -7.09 -16.75 -1.19
CA PHE A 79 -8.23 -16.19 -1.91
C PHE A 79 -7.80 -15.10 -2.91
N ILE A 80 -6.89 -14.19 -2.54
CA ILE A 80 -6.32 -13.18 -3.45
C ILE A 80 -5.59 -13.85 -4.62
N THR A 81 -4.75 -14.87 -4.35
CA THR A 81 -4.06 -15.60 -5.41
C THR A 81 -5.04 -16.25 -6.40
N GLU A 82 -6.05 -16.96 -5.90
CA GLU A 82 -7.01 -17.70 -6.72
C GLU A 82 -7.98 -16.79 -7.49
N THR A 83 -8.35 -15.65 -6.93
CA THR A 83 -9.39 -14.77 -7.51
C THR A 83 -8.85 -13.55 -8.25
N ILE A 84 -7.59 -13.17 -8.01
CA ILE A 84 -6.96 -11.99 -8.62
C ILE A 84 -5.71 -12.39 -9.41
N PHE A 85 -4.72 -13.01 -8.77
CA PHE A 85 -3.41 -13.24 -9.42
C PHE A 85 -3.51 -14.26 -10.56
N VAL A 86 -4.11 -15.43 -10.30
CA VAL A 86 -4.29 -16.49 -11.30
C VAL A 86 -5.16 -16.04 -12.49
N PRO A 87 -6.34 -15.41 -12.30
CA PRO A 87 -7.18 -14.97 -13.43
C PRO A 87 -6.58 -13.85 -14.28
N LEU A 88 -5.63 -13.08 -13.73
CA LEU A 88 -4.90 -12.05 -14.45
C LEU A 88 -3.55 -12.53 -15.00
N GLY A 89 -3.13 -13.75 -14.67
CA GLY A 89 -1.85 -14.32 -15.10
C GLY A 89 -0.64 -13.65 -14.46
N LEU A 90 -0.75 -13.21 -13.20
CA LEU A 90 0.33 -12.54 -12.46
C LEU A 90 1.26 -13.58 -11.82
N THR A 91 2.22 -14.10 -12.59
CA THR A 91 3.09 -15.22 -12.17
C THR A 91 4.34 -14.78 -11.41
N HIS A 92 4.57 -13.47 -11.29
CA HIS A 92 5.65 -12.83 -10.52
C HIS A 92 5.09 -11.88 -9.47
N THR A 93 3.89 -12.20 -8.97
CA THR A 93 3.19 -11.44 -7.94
C THR A 93 2.83 -12.37 -6.80
N PHE A 94 3.28 -12.03 -5.59
CA PHE A 94 3.34 -12.93 -4.45
C PHE A 94 2.79 -12.28 -3.18
N TYR A 95 2.13 -13.07 -2.32
CA TYR A 95 1.61 -12.60 -1.04
C TYR A 95 1.44 -13.75 -0.03
N ARG A 96 2.12 -13.66 1.13
CA ARG A 96 2.09 -14.53 2.35
C ARG A 96 2.20 -16.07 2.20
N SER A 97 1.97 -16.64 1.02
CA SER A 97 1.66 -18.07 0.86
C SER A 97 2.58 -18.83 -0.09
N GLU A 98 3.51 -18.15 -0.75
CA GLU A 98 4.33 -18.77 -1.80
C GLU A 98 5.71 -19.18 -1.27
N PRO A 99 6.05 -20.48 -1.18
CA PRO A 99 7.33 -20.90 -0.65
C PRO A 99 8.50 -20.28 -1.41
N GLY A 100 9.40 -19.61 -0.68
CA GLY A 100 10.62 -19.04 -1.26
C GLY A 100 10.42 -17.79 -2.11
N TYR A 101 9.22 -17.18 -2.15
CA TYR A 101 8.98 -15.96 -2.94
C TYR A 101 9.89 -14.78 -2.56
N LEU A 102 10.31 -14.72 -1.29
CA LEU A 102 11.27 -13.72 -0.80
C LEU A 102 12.74 -14.10 -1.06
N ASN A 103 13.00 -15.27 -1.61
CA ASN A 103 14.33 -15.71 -2.05
C ASN A 103 14.47 -15.68 -3.58
N TYR A 104 13.53 -15.05 -4.27
CA TYR A 104 13.53 -14.94 -5.73
C TYR A 104 14.80 -14.16 -6.18
N PRO A 105 15.64 -14.71 -7.08
CA PRO A 105 16.95 -14.12 -7.41
C PRO A 105 16.89 -12.68 -7.94
N GLU A 106 15.81 -12.32 -8.62
CA GLU A 106 15.59 -11.04 -9.27
C GLU A 106 15.02 -9.96 -8.33
N LEU A 107 14.86 -10.25 -7.03
CA LEU A 107 14.44 -9.24 -6.07
C LEU A 107 15.43 -8.09 -6.01
N THR A 108 14.92 -6.88 -6.18
CA THR A 108 15.73 -5.65 -6.13
C THR A 108 16.27 -5.42 -4.72
N ASN A 109 17.52 -4.95 -4.63
CA ASN A 109 18.07 -4.52 -3.35
C ASN A 109 17.33 -3.31 -2.79
N ALA A 110 17.13 -3.30 -1.49
CA ALA A 110 16.41 -2.26 -0.77
C ALA A 110 17.39 -1.35 -0.02
N TYR A 111 17.16 -0.03 -0.07
CA TYR A 111 18.02 0.95 0.60
C TYR A 111 17.23 1.85 1.53
N TRP A 112 17.79 2.21 2.68
CA TRP A 112 17.12 3.09 3.64
C TRP A 112 18.11 4.02 4.34
N ASP A 113 17.79 5.30 4.36
CA ASP A 113 18.41 6.29 5.25
C ASP A 113 17.70 6.23 6.61
N ARG A 114 18.06 5.20 7.37
CA ARG A 114 17.40 4.85 8.64
C ARG A 114 17.54 5.93 9.71
N TYR A 115 18.65 6.67 9.67
CA TYR A 115 18.99 7.69 10.66
C TYR A 115 18.78 9.13 10.17
N SER A 116 18.14 9.30 9.01
CA SER A 116 17.85 10.62 8.43
C SER A 116 19.09 11.51 8.23
N ASN A 117 20.25 10.90 7.97
CA ASN A 117 21.54 11.57 7.88
C ASN A 117 22.09 11.60 6.43
N GLY A 118 21.31 11.13 5.46
CA GLY A 118 21.67 11.06 4.05
C GLY A 118 22.53 9.86 3.68
N ILE A 119 22.77 8.92 4.60
CA ILE A 119 23.56 7.71 4.36
C ILE A 119 22.62 6.54 4.11
N LEU A 120 22.74 5.91 2.93
CA LEU A 120 21.94 4.74 2.58
C LEU A 120 22.57 3.46 3.12
N GLU A 121 21.79 2.70 3.87
CA GLU A 121 22.09 1.33 4.26
C GLU A 121 21.40 0.34 3.31
N ASN A 122 22.08 -0.74 2.91
CA ASN A 122 21.40 -1.86 2.27
C ASN A 122 20.59 -2.59 3.35
N VAL A 123 19.27 -2.57 3.19
CA VAL A 123 18.30 -3.15 4.12
C VAL A 123 17.50 -4.27 3.46
N SER A 124 18.02 -4.92 2.42
CA SER A 124 17.31 -5.97 1.68
C SER A 124 16.81 -7.09 2.58
N GLN A 125 17.62 -7.55 3.54
CA GLN A 125 17.19 -8.60 4.47
C GLN A 125 16.08 -8.12 5.41
N LEU A 126 16.23 -6.91 5.95
CA LEU A 126 15.22 -6.29 6.81
C LEU A 126 13.90 -6.10 6.07
N GLN A 127 13.94 -5.59 4.83
CA GLN A 127 12.75 -5.44 4.01
C GLN A 127 12.06 -6.79 3.77
N ARG A 128 12.83 -7.84 3.41
CA ARG A 128 12.26 -9.19 3.24
C ARG A 128 11.58 -9.69 4.51
N ASN A 129 12.23 -9.53 5.66
CA ASN A 129 11.67 -9.92 6.95
C ASN A 129 10.37 -9.15 7.24
N ASN A 130 10.35 -7.84 7.00
CA ASN A 130 9.17 -7.01 7.19
C ASN A 130 8.01 -7.43 6.27
N VAL A 131 8.27 -7.55 4.96
CA VAL A 131 7.28 -7.96 3.95
C VAL A 131 6.71 -9.35 4.25
N ALA A 132 7.51 -10.27 4.79
CA ALA A 132 7.05 -11.61 5.19
C ALA A 132 5.95 -11.60 6.27
N CYS A 133 5.86 -10.52 7.06
CA CYS A 133 4.97 -10.40 8.21
C CYS A 133 3.72 -9.57 7.91
N LEU A 134 3.79 -8.65 6.94
CA LEU A 134 2.72 -7.70 6.62
C LEU A 134 1.46 -8.39 6.12
N THR A 135 0.31 -7.78 6.40
CA THR A 135 -0.99 -8.34 6.05
C THR A 135 -2.05 -7.25 5.90
N GLY A 136 -2.77 -7.31 4.77
CA GLY A 136 -3.86 -6.39 4.46
C GLY A 136 -3.39 -5.01 4.00
N ASP A 137 -2.57 -4.32 4.80
CA ASP A 137 -2.10 -2.95 4.53
C ASP A 137 -0.85 -2.89 3.62
N ASP A 138 -0.09 -3.98 3.55
CA ASP A 138 1.10 -4.15 2.70
C ASP A 138 1.42 -5.66 2.55
N GLY A 139 2.54 -6.01 1.92
CA GLY A 139 3.10 -7.36 1.86
C GLY A 139 3.09 -8.02 0.49
N ILE A 140 2.51 -7.36 -0.53
CA ILE A 140 2.52 -7.87 -1.91
C ILE A 140 3.87 -7.53 -2.56
N VAL A 141 4.52 -8.54 -3.14
CA VAL A 141 5.71 -8.38 -3.97
C VAL A 141 5.31 -8.59 -5.42
N THR A 142 5.68 -7.69 -6.33
CA THR A 142 5.27 -7.76 -7.74
C THR A 142 6.31 -7.14 -8.66
N THR A 143 6.11 -7.28 -9.97
CA THR A 143 6.87 -6.58 -11.00
C THR A 143 6.10 -5.35 -11.50
N PRO A 144 6.79 -4.33 -12.06
CA PRO A 144 6.12 -3.17 -12.67
C PRO A 144 5.07 -3.56 -13.73
N ALA A 145 5.37 -4.58 -14.54
CA ALA A 145 4.49 -5.04 -15.60
C ALA A 145 3.20 -5.68 -15.03
N GLU A 146 3.34 -6.55 -14.02
CA GLU A 146 2.20 -7.23 -13.41
C GLU A 146 1.36 -6.30 -12.53
N ALA A 147 1.96 -5.32 -11.87
CA ALA A 147 1.25 -4.24 -11.20
C ALA A 147 0.34 -3.47 -12.16
N VAL A 148 0.84 -3.15 -13.36
CA VAL A 148 0.04 -2.51 -14.43
C VAL A 148 -1.08 -3.43 -14.91
N LEU A 149 -0.82 -4.74 -15.09
CA LEU A 149 -1.84 -5.72 -15.46
C LEU A 149 -2.95 -5.82 -14.41
N PHE A 150 -2.59 -5.79 -13.11
CA PHE A 150 -3.55 -5.74 -12.01
C PHE A 150 -4.47 -4.53 -12.11
N LEU A 151 -3.92 -3.31 -12.16
CA LEU A 151 -4.73 -2.09 -12.18
C LEU A 151 -5.57 -2.02 -13.46
N ARG A 152 -5.04 -2.46 -14.60
CA ARG A 152 -5.78 -2.58 -15.86
C ARG A 152 -6.94 -3.56 -15.74
N GLY A 153 -6.71 -4.76 -15.22
CA GLY A 153 -7.75 -5.77 -15.02
C GLY A 153 -8.86 -5.28 -14.08
N LEU A 154 -8.50 -4.53 -13.05
CA LEU A 154 -9.46 -3.88 -12.15
C LEU A 154 -10.30 -2.82 -12.88
N MET A 155 -9.65 -1.87 -13.58
CA MET A 155 -10.33 -0.75 -14.25
C MET A 155 -11.18 -1.18 -15.46
N GLU A 156 -10.80 -2.26 -16.13
CA GLU A 156 -11.56 -2.87 -17.24
C GLU A 156 -12.71 -3.79 -16.75
N GLY A 157 -12.93 -3.91 -15.42
CA GLY A 157 -14.05 -4.68 -14.86
C GLY A 157 -13.87 -6.20 -14.92
N ARG A 158 -12.63 -6.70 -15.03
CA ARG A 158 -12.35 -8.15 -15.04
C ARG A 158 -12.42 -8.77 -13.64
N LEU A 159 -12.24 -7.96 -12.60
CA LEU A 159 -12.24 -8.41 -11.19
C LEU A 159 -13.55 -8.09 -10.47
N LEU A 160 -14.20 -6.98 -10.82
CA LEU A 160 -15.37 -6.46 -10.13
C LEU A 160 -16.51 -6.19 -11.11
N SER A 161 -17.74 -6.38 -10.64
CA SER A 161 -18.93 -5.94 -11.37
C SER A 161 -18.89 -4.41 -11.57
N ALA A 162 -19.58 -3.91 -12.60
CA ALA A 162 -19.69 -2.48 -12.86
C ALA A 162 -20.24 -1.70 -11.64
N THR A 163 -21.19 -2.29 -10.91
CA THR A 163 -21.76 -1.71 -9.68
C THR A 163 -20.70 -1.58 -8.59
N THR A 164 -19.96 -2.66 -8.31
CA THR A 164 -18.93 -2.67 -7.25
C THR A 164 -17.76 -1.76 -7.61
N LEU A 165 -17.34 -1.70 -8.89
CA LEU A 165 -16.31 -0.77 -9.34
C LEU A 165 -16.77 0.69 -9.25
N THR A 166 -18.07 0.96 -9.44
CA THR A 166 -18.64 2.29 -9.19
C THR A 166 -18.59 2.66 -7.72
N GLU A 167 -18.93 1.73 -6.82
CA GLU A 167 -18.80 1.96 -5.38
C GLU A 167 -17.34 2.19 -4.96
N MET A 168 -16.40 1.43 -5.52
CA MET A 168 -14.96 1.59 -5.28
C MET A 168 -14.46 3.00 -5.61
N LYS A 169 -15.06 3.63 -6.63
CA LYS A 169 -14.76 4.99 -7.09
C LYS A 169 -15.68 6.06 -6.49
N THR A 170 -16.39 5.75 -5.41
CA THR A 170 -17.11 6.77 -4.63
C THR A 170 -16.14 7.45 -3.67
N TRP A 171 -15.67 8.64 -4.05
CA TRP A 171 -14.61 9.33 -3.33
C TRP A 171 -15.10 9.99 -2.04
N VAL A 172 -14.49 9.65 -0.91
CA VAL A 172 -14.52 10.50 0.29
C VAL A 172 -13.62 11.72 0.07
N ARG A 173 -13.90 12.79 0.81
CA ARG A 173 -13.21 14.07 0.67
C ARG A 173 -12.19 14.30 1.78
N ASP A 174 -11.09 14.97 1.46
CA ASP A 174 -10.12 15.48 2.44
C ASP A 174 -10.70 16.66 3.24
N ASP A 175 -9.91 17.20 4.17
CA ASP A 175 -10.25 18.35 5.01
C ASP A 175 -10.46 19.66 4.21
N LYS A 176 -9.96 19.71 2.98
CA LYS A 176 -10.13 20.82 2.03
C LYS A 176 -11.31 20.62 1.08
N GLY A 177 -12.03 19.50 1.21
CA GLY A 177 -13.17 19.16 0.37
C GLY A 177 -12.79 18.58 -1.00
N ASN A 178 -11.54 18.24 -1.27
CA ASN A 178 -11.13 17.58 -2.52
C ASN A 178 -11.39 16.07 -2.44
N PRO A 179 -11.72 15.39 -3.55
CA PRO A 179 -11.71 13.94 -3.61
C PRO A 179 -10.35 13.39 -3.15
N ALA A 180 -10.36 12.40 -2.26
CA ALA A 180 -9.13 11.86 -1.66
C ALA A 180 -9.00 10.35 -1.88
N TYR A 181 -10.05 9.58 -1.56
CA TYR A 181 -9.92 8.13 -1.47
C TYR A 181 -11.26 7.41 -1.71
N GLY A 182 -11.20 6.24 -2.34
CA GLY A 182 -12.33 5.36 -2.64
C GLY A 182 -12.41 4.17 -1.68
N LEU A 183 -12.69 2.98 -2.17
CA LEU A 183 -12.53 1.73 -1.40
C LEU A 183 -11.20 1.08 -1.81
N GLY A 184 -10.10 1.39 -1.13
CA GLY A 184 -8.76 0.90 -1.52
C GLY A 184 -8.24 1.49 -2.82
N LEU A 185 -8.61 2.72 -3.13
CA LEU A 185 -8.22 3.39 -4.38
C LEU A 185 -8.01 4.88 -4.11
N ASP A 186 -6.79 5.36 -4.33
CA ASP A 186 -6.43 6.77 -4.26
C ASP A 186 -7.07 7.55 -5.42
N TYR A 187 -7.53 8.76 -5.09
CA TYR A 187 -7.73 9.82 -6.08
C TYR A 187 -6.52 10.75 -6.04
N ALA A 188 -5.74 10.78 -7.12
CA ALA A 188 -4.53 11.60 -7.22
C ALA A 188 -4.63 12.61 -8.36
N VAL A 189 -3.84 13.68 -8.26
CA VAL A 189 -3.70 14.69 -9.31
C VAL A 189 -2.21 14.94 -9.56
N PHE A 190 -1.74 14.61 -10.76
CA PHE A 190 -0.37 14.83 -11.20
C PHE A 190 -0.35 15.89 -12.30
N ASN A 191 0.27 17.05 -12.03
CA ASN A 191 0.34 18.19 -12.96
C ASN A 191 -1.04 18.56 -13.58
N GLY A 192 -2.11 18.52 -12.77
CA GLY A 192 -3.47 18.83 -13.21
C GLY A 192 -4.22 17.67 -13.88
N ARG A 193 -3.58 16.51 -14.09
CA ARG A 193 -4.20 15.30 -14.64
C ARG A 193 -4.69 14.39 -13.53
N ILE A 194 -5.93 13.92 -13.65
CA ILE A 194 -6.57 13.04 -12.67
C ILE A 194 -6.02 11.61 -12.84
N ALA A 195 -5.76 10.95 -11.72
CA ALA A 195 -5.26 9.59 -11.68
C ALA A 195 -5.99 8.77 -10.59
N TYR A 196 -6.24 7.49 -10.89
CA TYR A 196 -6.82 6.52 -9.94
C TYR A 196 -5.85 5.38 -9.73
N GLY A 197 -5.62 4.96 -8.50
CA GLY A 197 -4.63 3.93 -8.24
C GLY A 197 -4.25 3.84 -6.78
N HIS A 198 -2.98 3.67 -6.48
CA HIS A 198 -2.49 3.71 -5.10
C HIS A 198 -0.98 4.01 -5.06
N SER A 199 -0.54 4.70 -4.01
CA SER A 199 0.88 4.83 -3.66
C SER A 199 1.30 3.83 -2.59
N GLY A 200 2.53 3.32 -2.65
CA GLY A 200 3.08 2.37 -1.68
C GLY A 200 4.34 2.94 -1.06
N GLY A 201 4.52 2.71 0.24
CA GLY A 201 5.71 3.16 0.96
C GLY A 201 5.99 2.29 2.16
N GLY A 202 7.23 1.82 2.26
CA GLY A 202 7.66 0.97 3.36
C GLY A 202 9.15 1.08 3.61
N ILE A 203 9.67 0.07 4.31
CA ILE A 203 11.11 -0.08 4.53
C ILE A 203 11.76 -0.44 3.20
N GLY A 204 12.76 0.32 2.79
CA GLY A 204 13.61 -0.02 1.65
C GLY A 204 12.96 0.09 0.26
N ALA A 205 11.65 0.35 0.15
CA ALA A 205 11.00 0.59 -1.14
C ALA A 205 9.78 1.51 -1.02
N GLY A 206 9.39 2.04 -2.18
CA GLY A 206 8.13 2.70 -2.43
C GLY A 206 7.72 2.54 -3.89
N CYS A 207 6.45 2.75 -4.18
CA CYS A 207 5.94 2.70 -5.53
C CYS A 207 4.74 3.62 -5.71
N GLU A 208 4.39 3.87 -6.97
CA GLU A 208 3.16 4.54 -7.38
C GLU A 208 2.60 3.77 -8.57
N LEU A 209 1.32 3.37 -8.48
CA LEU A 209 0.62 2.65 -9.53
C LEU A 209 -0.67 3.41 -9.83
N TYR A 210 -0.75 4.04 -10.99
CA TYR A 210 -1.84 4.95 -11.33
C TYR A 210 -2.34 4.78 -12.77
N TYR A 211 -3.66 4.85 -12.93
CA TYR A 211 -4.38 4.92 -14.19
C TYR A 211 -4.82 6.37 -14.43
N PHE A 212 -4.50 6.89 -15.61
CA PHE A 212 -4.82 8.22 -16.09
C PHE A 212 -5.97 8.10 -17.11
N PRO A 213 -7.23 8.41 -16.72
CA PRO A 213 -8.39 8.11 -17.55
C PRO A 213 -8.46 8.92 -18.84
N ALA A 214 -8.01 10.18 -18.83
CA ALA A 214 -8.07 11.04 -20.01
C ALA A 214 -7.10 10.58 -21.11
N GLU A 215 -5.97 10.01 -20.70
CA GLU A 215 -4.89 9.50 -21.55
C GLU A 215 -5.02 7.98 -21.79
N ASN A 216 -5.98 7.32 -21.13
CA ASN A 216 -6.12 5.87 -21.08
C ASN A 216 -4.78 5.13 -20.82
N THR A 217 -3.99 5.65 -19.88
CA THR A 217 -2.61 5.22 -19.65
C THR A 217 -2.40 4.72 -18.22
N TYR A 218 -1.66 3.64 -18.06
CA TYR A 218 -1.30 3.06 -16.77
C TYR A 218 0.19 3.25 -16.53
N VAL A 219 0.56 3.73 -15.36
CA VAL A 219 1.95 4.04 -15.00
C VAL A 219 2.28 3.38 -13.67
N PHE A 220 3.39 2.63 -13.66
CA PHE A 220 4.04 2.18 -12.44
C PHE A 220 5.40 2.90 -12.30
N VAL A 221 5.67 3.46 -11.12
CA VAL A 221 6.97 4.01 -10.75
C VAL A 221 7.41 3.35 -9.46
N GLY A 222 8.58 2.70 -9.47
CA GLY A 222 9.17 2.10 -8.28
C GLY A 222 10.44 2.84 -7.84
N ILE A 223 10.69 2.87 -6.54
CA ILE A 223 11.96 3.27 -5.96
C ILE A 223 12.37 2.25 -4.90
N ASN A 224 13.64 1.86 -4.87
CA ASN A 224 14.20 1.00 -3.86
C ASN A 224 14.81 1.79 -2.69
N LEU A 225 14.11 2.86 -2.29
CA LEU A 225 14.45 3.73 -1.18
C LEU A 225 13.32 3.71 -0.16
N GLY A 226 13.66 3.49 1.11
CA GLY A 226 12.71 3.54 2.22
C GLY A 226 12.07 4.92 2.37
N THR A 227 10.77 4.93 2.64
CA THR A 227 9.94 6.16 2.70
C THR A 227 9.35 6.42 4.09
N VAL A 228 9.62 5.53 5.05
CA VAL A 228 9.02 5.52 6.41
C VAL A 228 9.62 6.55 7.37
N THR A 229 10.84 7.01 7.15
CA THR A 229 11.50 8.08 7.93
C THR A 229 11.86 9.23 7.02
N TYR A 230 11.95 10.44 7.56
CA TYR A 230 12.50 11.56 6.79
C TYR A 230 13.89 11.21 6.26
N SER A 231 14.20 11.61 5.03
CA SER A 231 15.55 11.60 4.50
C SER A 231 15.78 12.84 3.63
N PRO A 232 16.95 13.50 3.71
CA PRO A 232 17.31 14.55 2.76
C PRO A 232 17.31 14.07 1.30
N LEU A 233 17.40 12.76 1.05
CA LEU A 233 17.37 12.17 -0.30
C LEU A 233 15.97 12.16 -0.91
N HIS A 234 14.91 12.23 -0.09
CA HIS A 234 13.52 12.18 -0.56
C HIS A 234 13.16 13.34 -1.47
N ASP A 235 13.71 14.54 -1.25
CA ASP A 235 13.43 15.70 -2.09
C ASP A 235 13.98 15.51 -3.51
N GLY A 236 15.15 14.88 -3.63
CA GLY A 236 15.72 14.49 -4.93
C GLY A 236 14.83 13.46 -5.63
N ALA A 237 14.41 12.43 -4.91
CA ALA A 237 13.50 11.39 -5.42
C ALA A 237 12.16 11.96 -5.90
N LYS A 238 11.53 12.84 -5.11
CA LYS A 238 10.27 13.52 -5.47
C LYS A 238 10.43 14.37 -6.73
N LYS A 239 11.53 15.12 -6.86
CA LYS A 239 11.83 15.92 -8.07
C LYS A 239 12.03 15.02 -9.30
N ALA A 240 12.73 13.89 -9.16
CA ALA A 240 12.91 12.93 -10.25
C ALA A 240 11.58 12.32 -10.69
N ARG A 241 10.77 11.84 -9.73
CA ARG A 241 9.41 11.33 -9.97
C ARG A 241 8.53 12.34 -10.70
N ASN A 242 8.48 13.59 -10.23
CA ASN A 242 7.64 14.61 -10.87
C ASN A 242 8.09 14.92 -12.30
N ARG A 243 9.40 14.87 -12.60
CA ARG A 243 9.91 15.00 -13.97
C ARG A 243 9.50 13.82 -14.85
N LEU A 244 9.52 12.60 -14.30
CA LEU A 244 9.05 11.40 -15.00
C LEU A 244 7.58 11.51 -15.37
N TYR A 245 6.70 11.90 -14.44
CA TYR A 245 5.27 12.08 -14.74
C TYR A 245 5.01 13.19 -15.75
N ARG A 246 5.79 14.27 -15.78
CA ARG A 246 5.66 15.27 -16.86
C ARG A 246 6.01 14.64 -18.21
N ALA A 247 7.17 13.99 -18.29
CA ALA A 247 7.63 13.37 -19.53
C ALA A 247 6.73 12.24 -20.04
N LEU A 248 6.03 11.53 -19.16
CA LEU A 248 5.11 10.45 -19.54
C LEU A 248 3.72 10.93 -19.95
N LEU A 249 3.31 12.13 -19.52
CA LEU A 249 1.95 12.64 -19.71
C LEU A 249 1.87 13.83 -20.67
N ASP A 250 2.99 14.45 -21.03
CA ASP A 250 3.09 15.46 -22.10
C ASP A 250 3.08 14.81 -23.49
#